data_AF-Q3UY81-F1
#
_entry.id   AF-Q3UY81-F1
#
_cell.length_a   1.000
_cell.length_b   1.000
_cell.length_c   1.000
_cell.angle_alpha   90.00
_cell.angle_beta   90.00
_cell.angle_gamma   90.00
#
_symmetry.space_group_name_H-M   'P 1'
#
loop_
_entity.id
_entity.type
_entity.pdbx_description
1 polymer ?
#
loop_
_entity_poly.entity_id
_entity_poly.type
_entity_poly.pdbx_seq_one_letter_code
_entity_poly.pdbx_strand_id
1 'polypeptide(L)' 'MLRLAAAGARAIVDMSYARHFLDFQGSAIPRTMQKLAVTRLSPNFHEAVTLRRDCPVPLPGDGDLLVRNR' A
#
# COMPACT_ATOMS: atom_id res chain seq x y z
N MET A 1 9.01 0.97 -49.15
CA MET A 1 7.79 0.39 -48.53
C MET A 1 8.10 0.05 -47.08
N LEU A 2 7.60 0.86 -46.15
CA LEU A 2 7.78 0.70 -44.71
C LEU A 2 6.81 -0.37 -44.20
N ARG A 3 7.32 -1.47 -43.64
CA ARG A 3 6.48 -2.41 -42.87
C ARG A 3 6.58 -2.03 -41.41
N LEU A 4 5.56 -1.33 -40.90
CA LEU A 4 5.36 -1.17 -39.46
C LEU A 4 4.99 -2.56 -38.90
N ALA A 5 5.88 -3.14 -38.10
CA ALA A 5 5.48 -4.22 -37.21
C ALA A 5 4.55 -3.61 -36.15
N ALA A 6 3.35 -4.16 -35.99
CA ALA A 6 2.48 -3.83 -34.87
C ALA A 6 3.21 -4.21 -33.58
N ALA A 7 3.78 -3.22 -32.88
CA ALA A 7 4.31 -3.41 -31.56
C ALA A 7 3.13 -3.81 -30.68
N GLY A 8 2.96 -5.12 -30.46
CA GLY A 8 2.02 -5.63 -29.47
C GLY A 8 2.28 -4.87 -28.18
N ALA A 9 1.26 -4.18 -27.67
CA ALA A 9 1.34 -3.42 -26.45
C ALA A 9 1.78 -4.35 -25.33
N ARG A 10 3.09 -4.40 -25.06
CA ARG A 10 3.62 -4.99 -23.85
C ARG A 10 3.08 -4.11 -22.74
N ALA A 11 2.01 -4.54 -22.08
CA ALA A 11 1.65 -3.98 -20.80
C ALA A 11 2.92 -4.12 -19.94
N ILE A 12 3.56 -2.99 -19.65
CA ILE A 12 4.63 -2.95 -18.66
C ILE A 12 3.91 -3.15 -17.34
N VAL A 13 3.67 -4.41 -16.99
CA VAL A 13 3.20 -4.76 -15.66
C VAL A 13 4.42 -4.61 -14.78
N ASP A 14 4.47 -3.49 -14.07
CA ASP A 14 5.52 -3.25 -13.08
C ASP A 14 5.29 -4.19 -11.89
N MET A 15 5.89 -5.37 -11.97
CA MET A 15 5.87 -6.37 -10.91
C MET A 15 6.76 -5.97 -9.73
N SER A 16 7.42 -4.81 -9.73
CA SER A 16 8.15 -4.32 -8.55
C SER A 16 7.22 -4.11 -7.36
N TYR A 17 5.95 -3.74 -7.62
CA TYR A 17 4.92 -3.62 -6.59
C TYR A 17 4.55 -4.95 -5.93
N ALA A 18 4.79 -6.07 -6.61
CA ALA A 18 4.46 -7.39 -6.08
C ALA A 18 5.22 -7.70 -4.78
N ARG A 19 6.40 -7.11 -4.59
CA ARG A 19 7.20 -7.23 -3.35
C ARG A 19 6.65 -6.44 -2.17
N HIS A 20 5.69 -5.53 -2.38
CA HIS A 20 5.04 -4.79 -1.31
C HIS A 20 3.86 -5.55 -0.70
N PHE A 21 3.37 -6.59 -1.39
CA PHE A 21 2.36 -7.49 -0.84
C PHE A 21 3.05 -8.48 0.10
N LEU A 22 2.70 -8.38 1.38
CA LEU A 22 3.19 -9.32 2.38
C LEU A 22 2.42 -10.63 2.22
N ASP A 23 3.15 -11.72 1.96
CA ASP A 23 2.63 -13.07 2.11
C ASP A 23 2.38 -13.34 3.60
N PHE A 24 1.13 -13.65 3.95
CA PHE A 24 0.70 -13.92 5.32
C PHE A 24 1.31 -15.20 5.91
N GLN A 25 2.07 -15.96 5.12
CA GLN A 25 2.72 -17.19 5.55
C GLN A 25 4.10 -16.91 6.19
N GLY A 26 4.10 -16.62 7.48
CA GLY A 26 5.31 -16.63 8.31
C GLY A 26 6.18 -15.37 8.25
N SER A 27 5.70 -14.28 7.66
CA SER A 27 6.41 -13.01 7.61
C SER A 27 6.45 -12.33 8.99
N ALA A 28 7.58 -11.68 9.31
CA ALA A 28 7.80 -10.90 10.53
C ALA A 28 7.01 -9.57 10.51
N ILE A 29 5.71 -9.63 10.21
CA ILE A 29 4.81 -8.49 10.20
C ILE A 29 4.72 -7.97 11.64
N PRO A 30 5.09 -6.70 11.89
CA PRO A 30 4.94 -6.11 13.21
C PRO A 30 3.48 -6.20 13.68
N ARG A 31 3.26 -6.44 14.97
CA ARG A 31 1.90 -6.41 15.54
C ARG A 31 1.29 -5.01 15.53
N THR A 32 2.14 -3.99 15.53
CA THR A 32 1.74 -2.58 15.54
C THR A 32 2.41 -1.79 14.42
N MET A 33 1.75 -0.72 14.01
CA MET A 33 2.20 0.24 13.00
C MET A 33 1.88 1.67 13.45
N GLN A 34 2.59 2.61 12.83
CA GLN A 34 2.26 4.02 12.96
C GLN A 34 1.30 4.43 11.84
N LYS A 35 0.30 5.27 12.15
CA LYS A 35 -0.57 5.87 11.14
C LYS A 35 -1.00 7.28 11.52
N LEU A 36 -1.24 8.10 10.51
CA LEU A 36 -1.96 9.35 10.68
C LEU A 36 -3.46 9.04 10.75
N ALA A 37 -4.14 9.59 11.74
CA ALA A 37 -5.58 9.47 11.91
C ALA A 37 -6.20 10.85 12.11
N VAL A 38 -7.33 11.10 11.46
CA VAL A 38 -8.14 12.29 11.73
C VAL A 38 -8.82 12.09 13.09
N THR A 39 -8.52 12.97 14.04
CA THR A 39 -9.07 12.95 15.41
C THR A 39 -10.01 14.13 15.68
N ARG A 40 -9.93 15.18 14.84
CA ARG A 40 -10.81 16.34 14.88
C ARG A 40 -11.13 16.81 13.47
N LEU A 41 -12.38 17.23 13.22
CA LEU A 41 -12.74 17.88 11.97
C LEU A 41 -12.25 19.32 11.99
N SER A 42 -11.19 19.62 11.23
CA SER A 42 -10.65 20.95 11.01
C SER A 42 -10.05 21.03 9.61
N PRO A 43 -10.13 22.17 8.91
CA PRO A 43 -9.36 22.39 7.69
C PRO A 43 -7.86 22.53 7.96
N ASN A 44 -7.44 22.79 9.21
CA ASN A 44 -6.05 22.83 9.61
C ASN A 44 -5.52 21.41 9.87
N PHE A 45 -4.55 20.96 9.07
CA PHE A 45 -4.00 19.61 9.16
C PHE A 45 -3.40 19.27 10.53
N HIS A 46 -2.65 20.20 11.13
CA HIS A 46 -2.02 19.99 12.45
C HIS A 46 -3.06 19.83 13.57
N GLU A 47 -4.21 20.49 13.44
CA GLU A 47 -5.32 20.32 14.38
C GLU A 47 -6.14 19.06 14.11
N ALA A 48 -6.29 18.69 12.84
CA ALA A 48 -7.16 17.60 12.42
C ALA A 48 -6.53 16.21 12.61
N VAL A 49 -5.20 16.11 12.44
CA VAL A 49 -4.50 14.83 12.26
C VAL A 49 -3.50 14.57 13.38
N THR A 50 -3.49 13.33 13.88
CA THR A 50 -2.55 12.87 14.90
C THR A 50 -1.79 11.65 14.43
N LEU A 51 -0.47 11.62 14.67
CA LEU A 51 0.35 10.41 14.54
C LEU A 51 0.05 9.44 15.69
N ARG A 52 -0.54 8.29 15.37
CA ARG A 52 -0.75 7.18 16.29
C ARG A 52 0.40 6.19 16.11
N ARG A 53 1.06 5.78 17.19
CA ARG A 53 2.29 4.97 17.12
C ARG A 53 2.08 3.46 17.28
N ASP A 54 1.04 3.06 18.01
CA ASP A 54 0.79 1.67 18.39
C ASP A 54 -0.55 1.15 17.85
N CYS A 55 -0.88 1.48 16.60
CA CYS A 55 -2.09 0.95 15.97
C CYS A 55 -1.86 -0.51 15.57
N PRO A 56 -2.82 -1.44 15.81
CA PRO A 56 -2.68 -2.81 15.35
C PRO A 56 -2.58 -2.84 13.81
N VAL A 57 -1.69 -3.69 13.29
CA VAL A 57 -1.64 -3.95 11.85
C VAL A 57 -2.91 -4.71 11.46
N PRO A 58 -3.67 -4.25 10.44
CA PRO A 58 -4.90 -4.92 10.04
C PRO A 58 -4.59 -6.28 9.40
N LEU A 59 -5.52 -7.23 9.62
CA LEU A 59 -5.54 -8.50 8.90
C LEU A 59 -6.37 -8.29 7.62
N PRO A 60 -5.82 -8.51 6.42
CA PRO A 60 -6.57 -8.47 5.18
C PRO A 60 -7.57 -9.63 5.13
N GLY A 61 -8.76 -9.37 4.58
CA GLY A 61 -9.75 -10.41 4.27
C GLY A 61 -9.44 -11.13 2.95
N ASP A 62 -10.39 -11.94 2.50
CA ASP A 62 -10.26 -12.68 1.24
C ASP A 62 -10.21 -11.72 0.04
N GLY A 63 -9.09 -11.74 -0.68
CA GLY A 63 -8.85 -10.86 -1.83
C GLY A 63 -8.30 -9.47 -1.46
N ASP A 64 -8.14 -9.15 -0.18
CA ASP A 64 -7.49 -7.93 0.27
C ASP A 64 -5.97 -8.07 0.27
N LEU A 65 -5.28 -6.92 0.21
CA LEU A 65 -3.83 -6.86 0.22
C LEU A 65 -3.35 -6.02 1.40
N LEU A 66 -2.40 -6.55 2.17
CA LEU A 66 -1.65 -5.78 3.15
C LEU A 66 -0.39 -5.20 2.49
N VAL A 67 -0.33 -3.88 2.40
CA VAL A 67 0.75 -3.14 1.74
C VAL A 67 1.61 -2.41 2.76
N ARG A 68 2.93 -2.63 2.71
CA ARG A 68 3.90 -1.85 3.49
C ARG A 68 4.36 -0.62 2.70
N ASN A 69 3.79 0.54 3.02
CA ASN A 69 4.23 1.83 2.49
C ASN A 69 5.66 2.15 2.97
N ARG A 70 6.52 2.64 2.06
CA ARG A 70 7.89 3.08 2.32
C ARG A 70 7.99 4.59 2.24
#